data_AF-A0A7V9NUT4-F1
#
_entry.id   AF-A0A7V9NUT4-F1
#
_cell.length_a   1.000
_cell.length_b   1.000
_cell.length_c   1.000
_cell.angle_alpha   90.00
_cell.angle_beta   90.00
_cell.angle_gamma   90.00
#
_symmetry.space_group_name_H-M   'P 1'
#
loop_
_entity.id
_entity.type
_entity.pdbx_description
1 polymer ?
#
loop_
_entity_poly.entity_id
_entity_poly.type
_entity_poly.pdbx_seq_one_letter_code
_entity_poly.pdbx_strand_id
1 'polypeptide(L)'
;MGTWWLTGWLVATAVLALVSLARRQSAYRVAVVLWFLSISVAAPIVARVGGLAEVLSILGLIAGYDAAAYVVGTGADNYWEGPAAGVATVVAGSLAVAALADPPFTLATTALLALIVGIAGPTGPALMQRLMPPLDEDEEAG
;
A
#
# COMPACT_ATOMS: atom_id res chain seq x y z
N MET A 1 19.69 -6.42 16.20
CA MET A 1 18.46 -7.21 16.45
C MET A 1 17.35 -6.57 15.62
N GLY A 2 16.79 -7.07 14.54
CA GLY A 2 16.85 -8.34 13.84
C GLY A 2 15.57 -8.38 12.99
N THR A 3 15.55 -7.70 11.84
CA THR A 3 14.37 -7.45 10.99
C THR A 3 13.67 -8.70 10.45
N TRP A 4 14.26 -9.88 10.70
CA TRP A 4 13.77 -11.21 10.36
C TRP A 4 12.33 -11.50 10.82
N TRP A 5 11.89 -10.88 11.92
CA TRP A 5 10.53 -11.08 12.43
C TRP A 5 9.48 -10.36 11.57
N LEU A 6 9.80 -9.19 11.00
CA LEU A 6 8.93 -8.45 10.08
C LEU A 6 8.77 -9.19 8.75
N THR A 7 9.86 -9.73 8.21
CA THR A 7 9.81 -10.56 6.99
C THR A 7 8.97 -11.81 7.21
N GLY A 8 9.11 -12.47 8.36
CA GLY A 8 8.28 -13.64 8.71
C GLY A 8 6.80 -13.30 8.81
N TRP A 9 6.47 -12.13 9.38
CA TRP A 9 5.09 -11.70 9.56
C TRP A 9 4.42 -11.27 8.24
N LEU A 10 5.14 -10.58 7.37
CA LEU A 10 4.68 -10.21 6.03
C LEU A 10 4.48 -11.45 5.14
N VAL A 11 5.37 -12.43 5.22
CA VAL A 11 5.22 -13.70 4.49
C VAL A 11 4.01 -14.48 5.01
N ALA A 12 3.81 -14.54 6.33
CA ALA A 12 2.66 -15.23 6.92
C ALA A 12 1.32 -14.60 6.52
N THR A 13 1.22 -13.27 6.52
CA THR A 13 0.01 -12.55 6.10
C THR A 13 -0.24 -12.66 4.60
N ALA A 14 0.81 -12.63 3.77
CA ALA A 14 0.70 -12.89 2.34
C ALA A 14 0.24 -14.32 2.02
N VAL A 15 0.77 -15.33 2.73
CA VAL A 15 0.34 -16.74 2.58
C VAL A 15 -1.11 -16.92 3.03
N LEU A 16 -1.51 -16.33 4.15
CA LEU A 16 -2.89 -16.39 4.62
C LEU A 16 -3.86 -15.73 3.63
N ALA A 17 -3.48 -14.59 3.03
CA ALA A 17 -4.26 -13.95 1.98
C ALA A 17 -4.38 -14.83 0.72
N LEU A 18 -3.29 -15.46 0.28
CA LEU A 18 -3.28 -16.39 -0.86
C LEU A 18 -4.14 -17.64 -0.60
N VAL A 19 -4.07 -18.22 0.59
CA VAL A 19 -4.85 -19.41 0.99
C VAL A 19 -6.34 -19.09 1.10
N SER A 20 -6.69 -17.89 1.55
CA SER A 20 -8.08 -17.43 1.63
C SER A 20 -8.65 -17.01 0.26
N LEU A 21 -7.81 -16.53 -0.65
CA LEU A 21 -8.15 -16.36 -2.06
C LEU A 21 -8.59 -17.68 -2.72
N ALA A 22 -8.03 -18.81 -2.31
CA ALA A 22 -8.30 -20.13 -2.89
C ALA A 22 -9.61 -20.78 -2.40
N ARG A 23 -10.29 -20.26 -1.37
CA ARG A 23 -11.50 -20.87 -0.79
C ARG A 23 -12.72 -19.92 -0.78
N ARG A 24 -13.54 -19.97 -1.85
CA ARG A 24 -14.90 -19.38 -2.00
C ARG A 24 -15.06 -17.86 -1.72
N GLN A 25 -15.90 -17.22 -2.53
CA GLN A 25 -16.06 -15.76 -2.69
C GLN A 25 -16.28 -14.92 -1.41
N SER A 26 -16.75 -15.48 -0.28
CA SER A 26 -16.91 -14.70 0.97
C SER A 26 -15.60 -14.55 1.78
N ALA A 27 -14.65 -15.48 1.64
CA ALA A 27 -13.36 -15.41 2.33
C ALA A 27 -12.46 -14.31 1.74
N TYR A 28 -12.64 -13.96 0.46
CA TYR A 28 -11.87 -12.91 -0.22
C TYR A 28 -12.07 -11.54 0.44
N ARG A 29 -13.32 -11.17 0.77
CA ARG A 29 -13.63 -9.88 1.41
C ARG A 29 -13.01 -9.79 2.81
N VAL A 30 -13.11 -10.86 3.59
CA VAL A 30 -12.53 -10.94 4.94
C VAL A 30 -11.00 -10.92 4.89
N ALA A 31 -10.39 -11.63 3.95
CA ALA A 31 -8.95 -11.69 3.78
C ALA A 31 -8.35 -10.33 3.43
N VAL A 32 -8.98 -9.58 2.51
CA VAL A 32 -8.46 -8.28 2.11
C VAL A 32 -8.62 -7.25 3.23
N VAL A 33 -9.75 -7.24 3.95
CA VAL A 33 -9.93 -6.39 5.13
C VAL A 33 -8.88 -6.70 6.18
N LEU A 34 -8.63 -7.98 6.47
CA LEU A 34 -7.58 -8.40 7.41
C LEU A 34 -6.18 -8.01 6.92
N TRP A 35 -5.91 -8.02 5.62
CA TRP A 35 -4.63 -7.61 5.04
C TRP A 35 -4.38 -6.10 5.24
N PHE A 36 -5.38 -5.25 4.95
CA PHE A 36 -5.29 -3.81 5.22
C PHE A 36 -5.23 -3.51 6.72
N LEU A 37 -5.98 -4.24 7.56
CA LEU A 37 -5.90 -4.11 9.02
C LEU A 37 -4.51 -4.48 9.53
N SER A 38 -3.90 -5.52 8.95
CA SER A 38 -2.56 -5.98 9.30
C SER A 38 -1.49 -4.94 8.97
N ILE A 39 -1.62 -4.25 7.83
CA ILE A 39 -0.74 -3.12 7.45
C ILE A 39 -0.96 -1.92 8.38
N SER A 40 -2.20 -1.60 8.73
CA SER A 40 -2.53 -0.53 9.68
C SER A 40 -2.00 -0.81 11.09
N VAL A 41 -2.00 -2.08 11.53
CA VAL A 41 -1.45 -2.50 12.82
C VAL A 41 0.08 -2.54 12.80
N ALA A 42 0.72 -2.70 11.65
CA ALA A 42 2.17 -2.60 11.51
C ALA A 42 2.68 -1.16 11.69
N ALA A 43 1.88 -0.14 11.36
CA ALA A 43 2.24 1.28 11.48
C ALA A 43 2.69 1.72 12.89
N PRO A 44 1.98 1.42 13.99
CA PRO A 44 2.45 1.76 15.34
C PRO A 44 3.69 0.96 15.77
N ILE A 45 3.94 -0.21 15.18
CA ILE A 45 5.12 -1.01 15.49
C ILE A 45 6.36 -0.44 14.78
N VAL A 46 6.22 0.04 13.53
CA VAL A 46 7.26 0.82 12.86
C VAL A 46 7.56 2.11 13.63
N ALA A 47 6.53 2.79 14.15
CA ALA A 47 6.71 4.00 14.97
C ALA A 47 7.47 3.76 16.29
N ARG A 48 7.39 2.54 16.88
CA ARG A 48 8.15 2.19 18.08
C ARG A 48 9.60 1.79 17.83
N VAL A 49 9.95 1.41 16.61
CA VAL A 49 11.27 0.84 16.29
C VAL A 49 12.11 1.79 15.43
N GLY A 50 11.48 2.69 14.65
CA GLY A 50 12.13 3.53 13.65
C GLY A 50 12.29 5.02 13.97
N GLY A 51 11.75 5.49 15.10
CA GLY A 51 11.76 6.92 15.41
C GLY A 51 10.86 7.75 14.46
N LEU A 52 10.70 9.04 14.80
CA LEU A 52 9.75 9.93 14.12
C LEU A 52 10.12 10.18 12.64
N ALA A 53 11.42 10.26 12.31
CA ALA A 53 11.90 10.55 10.98
C ALA A 53 11.50 9.46 9.96
N GLU A 54 11.57 8.19 10.34
CA GLU A 54 11.20 7.06 9.48
C GLU A 54 9.68 7.03 9.23
N VAL A 55 8.88 7.30 10.26
CA VAL A 55 7.42 7.39 10.14
C VAL A 55 7.03 8.52 9.19
N LEU A 56 7.62 9.70 9.34
CA LEU A 56 7.37 10.84 8.45
C LEU A 56 7.83 10.56 7.02
N SER A 57 8.94 9.84 6.85
CA SER A 57 9.41 9.42 5.52
C SER A 57 8.43 8.49 4.83
N ILE A 58 7.92 7.47 5.54
CA ILE A 58 6.92 6.55 5.00
C ILE A 58 5.61 7.27 4.67
N LEU A 59 5.12 8.13 5.57
CA LEU A 59 3.91 8.92 5.31
C LEU A 59 4.09 9.85 4.10
N GLY A 60 5.25 10.50 3.99
CA GLY A 60 5.58 11.34 2.84
C GLY A 60 5.64 10.55 1.53
N LEU A 61 6.18 9.34 1.54
CA LEU A 61 6.21 8.46 0.37
C LEU A 61 4.81 7.99 -0.04
N ILE A 62 3.94 7.68 0.92
CA ILE A 62 2.54 7.30 0.64
C ILE A 62 1.77 8.49 0.07
N ALA A 63 1.91 9.68 0.67
CA ALA A 63 1.28 10.90 0.17
C ALA A 63 1.79 11.26 -1.24
N GLY A 64 3.10 11.12 -1.46
CA GLY A 64 3.73 11.33 -2.77
C GLY A 64 3.25 10.33 -3.82
N TYR A 65 3.08 9.06 -3.46
CA TYR A 65 2.47 8.05 -4.32
C TYR A 65 1.08 8.48 -4.78
N ASP A 66 0.20 8.83 -3.83
CA ASP A 66 -1.20 9.16 -4.12
C ASP A 66 -1.31 10.43 -4.97
N ALA A 67 -0.53 11.46 -4.65
CA ALA A 67 -0.46 12.69 -5.43
C ALA A 67 0.02 12.43 -6.87
N ALA A 68 1.08 11.65 -7.06
CA ALA A 68 1.59 11.33 -8.39
C ALA A 68 0.62 10.45 -9.18
N ALA A 69 0.02 9.46 -8.53
CA ALA A 69 -0.96 8.58 -9.15
C ALA A 69 -2.22 9.35 -9.57
N TYR A 70 -2.67 10.30 -8.76
CA TYR A 70 -3.77 11.19 -9.11
C TYR A 70 -3.39 12.11 -10.28
N VAL A 71 -2.32 12.89 -10.16
CA VAL A 71 -1.92 13.89 -11.16
C VAL A 71 -1.65 13.26 -12.53
N VAL A 72 -0.95 12.13 -12.57
CA VAL A 72 -0.69 11.42 -13.85
C VAL A 72 -1.91 10.64 -14.31
N GLY A 73 -2.67 10.06 -13.38
CA GLY A 73 -3.90 9.32 -13.72
C GLY A 73 -5.00 10.22 -14.29
N THR A 74 -5.07 11.48 -13.87
CA THR A 74 -6.02 12.47 -14.41
C THR A 74 -5.60 12.89 -15.82
N GLY A 75 -6.14 12.20 -16.83
CA GLY A 75 -5.86 12.46 -18.24
C GLY A 75 -4.97 11.42 -18.92
N ALA A 76 -4.64 10.33 -18.22
CA ALA A 76 -3.96 9.19 -18.82
C ALA A 76 -4.85 8.43 -19.81
N ASP A 77 -4.26 7.99 -20.92
CA ASP A 77 -4.94 7.12 -21.90
C ASP A 77 -5.11 5.69 -21.36
N ASN A 78 -4.25 5.29 -20.42
CA ASN A 78 -4.26 3.95 -19.83
C ASN A 78 -4.40 3.98 -18.30
N TYR A 79 -5.16 3.00 -17.77
CA TYR A 79 -5.44 2.86 -16.34
C TYR A 79 -4.21 2.58 -15.46
N TRP A 80 -3.06 2.22 -16.04
CA TRP A 80 -1.84 1.86 -15.30
C TRP A 80 -0.87 3.02 -15.14
N GLU A 81 -1.03 4.12 -15.89
CA GLU A 81 -0.08 5.24 -15.91
C GLU A 81 0.00 5.96 -14.56
N GLY A 82 -1.15 6.21 -13.93
CA GLY A 82 -1.21 6.76 -12.57
C GLY A 82 -0.47 5.87 -11.56
N PRO A 83 -0.85 4.59 -11.40
CA PRO A 83 -0.13 3.67 -10.51
C PRO A 83 1.39 3.58 -10.79
N ALA A 84 1.81 3.57 -12.05
CA ALA A 84 3.22 3.56 -12.43
C ALA A 84 3.96 4.84 -12.00
N ALA A 85 3.34 6.01 -12.15
CA ALA A 85 3.90 7.27 -11.67
C ALA A 85 4.01 7.32 -10.14
N GLY A 86 3.01 6.79 -9.43
CA GLY A 86 3.08 6.60 -7.99
C GLY A 86 4.28 5.74 -7.58
N VAL A 87 4.46 4.56 -8.21
CA VAL A 87 5.62 3.68 -7.93
C VAL A 87 6.94 4.37 -8.20
N ALA A 88 7.06 5.07 -9.34
CA ALA A 88 8.27 5.83 -9.67
C ALA A 88 8.59 6.88 -8.60
N THR A 89 7.57 7.56 -8.06
CA THR A 89 7.71 8.55 -6.99
C THR A 89 8.20 7.92 -5.69
N VAL A 90 7.68 6.74 -5.32
CA VAL A 90 8.15 6.01 -4.12
C VAL A 90 9.59 5.57 -4.27
N VAL A 91 9.98 5.05 -5.45
CA VAL A 91 11.37 4.64 -5.72
C VAL A 91 12.30 5.84 -5.61
N ALA A 92 11.98 6.95 -6.30
CA ALA A 92 12.80 8.15 -6.27
C ALA A 92 12.89 8.75 -4.85
N GLY A 93 11.77 8.87 -4.15
CA GLY A 93 11.72 9.40 -2.79
C GLY A 93 12.50 8.53 -1.80
N SER A 94 12.40 7.21 -1.91
CA SER A 94 13.14 6.29 -1.03
C SER A 94 14.66 6.38 -1.26
N LEU A 95 15.10 6.50 -2.53
CA LEU A 95 16.51 6.75 -2.85
C LEU A 95 16.98 8.10 -2.30
N ALA A 96 16.14 9.14 -2.38
CA ALA A 96 16.45 10.45 -1.81
C ALA A 96 16.59 10.39 -0.28
N VAL A 97 15.68 9.70 0.42
CA VAL A 97 15.78 9.49 1.88
C VAL A 97 17.05 8.70 2.22
N ALA A 98 17.37 7.64 1.47
CA ALA A 98 18.57 6.86 1.68
C ALA A 98 19.87 7.67 1.45
N ALA A 99 19.84 8.67 0.57
CA ALA A 99 20.99 9.54 0.30
C ALA A 99 21.14 10.68 1.32
N LEU A 100 20.04 11.15 1.92
CA LEU A 100 20.01 12.34 2.78
C LEU A 100 19.96 12.04 4.29
N ALA A 101 19.51 10.84 4.69
CA ALA A 101 19.42 10.43 6.09
C ALA A 101 20.47 9.36 6.42
N ASP A 102 21.06 9.44 7.62
CA ASP A 102 21.89 8.36 8.20
C ASP A 102 21.02 7.08 8.26
N PRO A 103 21.39 5.99 7.55
CA PRO A 103 20.44 5.32 6.69
C PRO A 103 19.42 4.45 7.45
N PRO A 104 18.11 4.80 7.41
CA PRO A 104 17.06 3.89 7.83
C PRO A 104 16.64 2.93 6.71
N PHE A 105 16.89 3.29 5.45
CA PHE A 105 16.52 2.49 4.27
C PHE A 105 17.75 1.98 3.52
N THR A 106 17.76 0.68 3.26
CA THR A 106 18.69 0.03 2.33
C THR A 106 18.06 -0.06 0.95
N LEU A 107 18.86 -0.39 -0.08
CA LEU A 107 18.34 -0.66 -1.42
C LEU A 107 17.27 -1.78 -1.40
N ALA A 108 17.47 -2.81 -0.57
CA ALA A 108 16.55 -3.94 -0.45
C ALA A 108 15.21 -3.51 0.19
N THR A 109 15.24 -2.72 1.28
CA THR A 109 14.01 -2.23 1.92
C THR A 109 13.28 -1.22 1.04
N THR A 110 14.01 -0.42 0.27
CA THR A 110 13.45 0.48 -0.75
C THR A 110 12.71 -0.29 -1.85
N ALA A 111 13.34 -1.34 -2.40
CA ALA A 111 12.71 -2.17 -3.43
C ALA A 111 11.46 -2.89 -2.89
N LEU A 112 11.52 -3.40 -1.66
CA LEU A 112 10.37 -4.04 -1.01
C LEU A 112 9.23 -3.04 -0.79
N LEU A 113 9.53 -1.83 -0.33
CA LEU A 113 8.52 -0.78 -0.12
C LEU A 113 7.85 -0.40 -1.45
N ALA A 114 8.63 -0.17 -2.50
CA ALA A 114 8.12 0.14 -3.83
C ALA A 114 7.21 -0.99 -4.38
N LEU A 115 7.60 -2.25 -4.16
CA LEU A 115 6.78 -3.42 -4.54
C LEU A 115 5.45 -3.44 -3.79
N ILE A 116 5.49 -3.27 -2.45
CA ILE A 116 4.29 -3.27 -1.61
C ILE A 116 3.36 -2.15 -2.03
N VAL A 117 3.87 -0.92 -2.17
CA VAL A 117 3.02 0.23 -2.54
C VAL A 117 2.50 0.08 -3.97
N GLY A 118 3.30 -0.43 -4.90
CA GLY A 118 2.86 -0.67 -6.28
C GLY A 118 1.74 -1.70 -6.42
N ILE A 119 1.64 -2.66 -5.49
CA ILE A 119 0.54 -3.64 -5.46
C ILE A 119 -0.64 -3.12 -4.63
N ALA A 120 -0.37 -2.52 -3.46
CA ALA A 120 -1.40 -2.07 -2.53
C ALA A 120 -2.16 -0.84 -3.04
N GLY A 121 -1.46 0.08 -3.71
CA GLY A 121 -2.03 1.31 -4.27
C GLY A 121 -3.22 1.06 -5.21
N PRO A 122 -3.07 0.31 -6.31
CA PRO A 122 -4.18 0.06 -7.23
C PRO A 122 -5.26 -0.87 -6.67
N THR A 123 -4.93 -1.73 -5.69
CA THR A 123 -5.90 -2.68 -5.14
C THR A 123 -6.89 -2.06 -4.17
N GLY A 124 -6.52 -0.97 -3.48
CA GLY A 124 -7.39 -0.25 -2.55
C GLY A 124 -8.66 0.29 -3.21
N PRO A 125 -8.57 1.17 -4.23
CA PRO A 125 -9.73 1.71 -4.93
C PRO A 125 -10.56 0.62 -5.62
N ALA A 126 -9.90 -0.36 -6.27
CA ALA A 126 -10.56 -1.48 -6.93
C ALA A 126 -11.37 -2.35 -5.94
N LEU A 127 -10.86 -2.51 -4.71
CA LEU A 127 -11.59 -3.20 -3.66
C LEU A 127 -12.77 -2.35 -3.16
N MET A 128 -12.56 -1.05 -2.95
CA MET A 128 -13.61 -0.16 -2.45
C MET A 128 -14.81 -0.13 -3.39
N GLN A 129 -14.57 -0.08 -4.70
CA GLN A 129 -15.62 -0.18 -5.72
C GLN A 129 -16.41 -1.49 -5.67
N ARG A 130 -15.79 -2.59 -5.22
CA ARG A 130 -16.47 -3.89 -5.06
C ARG A 130 -17.18 -4.06 -3.71
N LEU A 131 -16.85 -3.21 -2.74
CA LEU A 131 -17.41 -3.24 -1.39
C LEU A 131 -18.56 -2.24 -1.23
N MET A 132 -18.53 -1.13 -1.96
CA MET A 132 -19.64 -0.18 -1.98
C MET A 132 -20.87 -0.83 -2.63
N PRO A 133 -22.04 -0.79 -1.95
CA PRO A 133 -23.31 -1.12 -2.59
C PRO A 133 -23.53 -0.22 -3.82
N PRO A 134 -24.26 -0.69 -4.85
CA PRO A 134 -24.78 0.23 -5.85
C PRO A 134 -25.55 1.34 -5.13
N LEU A 135 -25.30 2.59 -5.51
CA LEU A 135 -26.13 3.69 -5.04
C LEU A 135 -27.51 3.45 -5.65
N ASP A 136 -28.49 3.13 -4.80
CA ASP A 136 -29.87 2.98 -5.24
C ASP A 136 -30.28 4.33 -5.86
N GLU A 137 -30.48 4.38 -7.17
CA GLU A 137 -30.94 5.56 -7.92
C GLU A 137 -32.44 5.85 -7.66
N ASP A 138 -33.00 5.29 -6.59
CA ASP A 138 -34.45 5.13 -6.40
C ASP A 138 -35.15 6.31 -5.72
N GLU A 139 -34.50 7.46 -5.51
CA GLU A 139 -35.10 8.60 -4.79
C GLU A 139 -35.51 9.81 -5.65
N GLU A 140 -35.23 9.86 -6.96
CA GLU A 140 -35.55 11.03 -7.81
C GLU A 140 -36.80 10.89 -8.72
N ALA A 141 -37.60 9.83 -8.58
CA ALA A 141 -38.79 9.61 -9.41
C ALA A 141 -40.15 9.90 -8.70
N GLY A 142 -40.16 10.63 -7.58
CA GLY A 142 -41.37 10.92 -6.77
C GLY A 142 -41.75 12.39 -6.70
#